data_AF-A0A3N5YRZ6-F1
#
_entry.id   AF-A0A3N5YRZ6-F1
#
_cell.length_a   1.000
_cell.length_b   1.000
_cell.length_c   1.000
_cell.angle_alpha   90.00
_cell.angle_beta   90.00
_cell.angle_gamma   90.00
#
_symmetry.space_group_name_H-M   'P 1'
#
loop_
_entity.id
_entity.type
_entity.pdbx_description
1 polymer ?
#
loop_
_entity_poly.entity_id
_entity_poly.type
_entity_poly.pdbx_seq_one_letter_code
_entity_poly.pdbx_strand_id
1 'polypeptide(L)'
;MWTQQADPLGRVGLSALAAATPIVFLFWALAIRRLKGHVAGPCTAAVAVLVAILVFGMPAPLALASALHGALYGLFPIGWIVVSAVFLYRITVETGQFATIRDSIASLTADRRLQALLIAFSFGAFLEGAAGFGTPVAISAAMLAGLGFDPLYAAGLCLIANTAPVAFGAIGTPIIVAGQVTGLDPMLISKMVGRQLPLLSLLVPFWLVFTMSGARGVREVWPAALVSGGSFAVAQWWTSNYLGPLLPDIISSLVSIVCLVAFVHVWKPASTFRFQSEMESSPGADSGRPRSG
;
A
#
# COMPACT_ATOMS: atom_id res chain seq x y z
N MET A 1 2.24 21.29 29.93
CA MET A 1 2.28 21.30 28.44
C MET A 1 3.58 21.94 28.04
N TRP A 2 4.44 21.27 27.26
CA TRP A 2 5.65 21.87 26.70
C TRP A 2 5.35 22.34 25.29
N THR A 3 5.74 23.56 24.96
CA THR A 3 5.58 24.15 23.64
C THR A 3 6.90 24.04 22.89
N GLN A 4 6.91 23.28 21.80
CA GLN A 4 8.09 23.13 20.97
C GLN A 4 8.44 24.44 20.29
N GLN A 5 9.68 24.90 20.47
CA GLN A 5 10.24 25.95 19.65
C GLN A 5 10.65 25.36 18.31
N ALA A 6 10.06 25.84 17.20
CA ALA A 6 10.32 25.30 15.86
C ALA A 6 11.73 25.61 15.35
N ASP A 7 12.39 26.65 15.89
CA ASP A 7 13.74 27.05 15.53
C ASP A 7 14.66 27.21 16.75
N PRO A 8 15.10 26.11 17.37
CA PRO A 8 16.04 26.16 18.51
C PRO A 8 17.45 26.61 18.11
N LEU A 9 17.84 26.45 16.83
CA LEU A 9 19.19 26.75 16.34
C LEU A 9 19.29 28.14 15.66
N GLY A 10 18.22 28.92 15.65
CA GLY A 10 18.15 30.25 15.02
C GLY A 10 18.26 30.24 13.49
N ARG A 11 18.20 29.05 12.88
CA ARG A 11 18.14 28.82 11.44
C ARG A 11 17.23 27.63 11.19
N VAL A 12 16.06 27.90 10.60
CA VAL A 12 15.05 26.88 10.26
C VAL A 12 15.64 25.67 9.54
N GLY A 13 16.59 25.88 8.61
CA GLY A 13 17.24 24.77 7.90
C GLY A 13 18.07 23.84 8.81
N LEU A 14 18.81 24.39 9.78
CA LEU A 14 19.58 23.59 10.74
C LEU A 14 18.66 22.87 11.72
N SER A 15 17.63 23.56 12.19
CA SER A 15 16.59 23.01 13.07
C SER A 15 15.84 21.86 12.38
N ALA A 16 15.55 21.99 11.08
CA ALA A 16 14.93 20.95 10.26
C ALA A 16 15.86 19.75 10.05
N LEU A 17 17.16 19.97 9.79
CA LEU A 17 18.14 18.89 9.68
C LEU A 17 18.25 18.10 11.00
N ALA A 18 18.30 18.81 12.14
CA ALA A 18 18.30 18.17 13.44
C ALA A 18 17.03 17.33 13.67
N ALA A 19 15.85 17.89 13.37
CA ALA A 19 14.57 17.18 13.45
C ALA A 19 14.49 15.96 12.51
N ALA A 20 15.14 16.01 11.35
CA ALA A 20 15.17 14.90 10.40
C ALA A 20 16.12 13.76 10.82
N THR A 21 17.03 13.98 11.77
CA THR A 21 18.04 13.01 12.20
C THR A 21 17.48 11.62 12.52
N PRO A 22 16.38 11.47 13.30
CA PRO A 22 15.83 10.14 13.60
C PRO A 22 15.30 9.44 12.35
N ILE A 23 14.69 10.19 11.42
CA ILE A 23 14.17 9.65 10.16
C ILE A 23 15.34 9.14 9.30
N VAL A 24 16.37 9.97 9.12
CA VAL A 24 17.58 9.60 8.36
C VAL A 24 18.27 8.38 8.99
N PHE A 25 18.37 8.36 10.33
CA PHE A 25 18.93 7.23 11.06
C PHE A 25 18.12 5.95 10.83
N LEU A 26 16.79 6.01 10.87
CA LEU A 26 15.93 4.85 10.61
C LEU A 26 16.12 4.29 9.20
N PHE A 27 16.15 5.16 8.19
CA PHE A 27 16.42 4.76 6.81
C PHE A 27 17.81 4.16 6.65
N TRP A 28 18.84 4.77 7.25
CA TRP A 28 20.19 4.23 7.23
C TRP A 28 20.26 2.85 7.92
N ALA A 29 19.61 2.70 9.06
CA ALA A 29 19.56 1.46 9.82
C ALA A 29 18.89 0.31 9.03
N LEU A 30 17.78 0.59 8.35
CA LEU A 30 17.00 -0.41 7.60
C LEU A 30 17.54 -0.66 6.18
N ALA A 31 17.82 0.39 5.41
CA ALA A 31 18.19 0.26 4.00
C ALA A 31 19.68 -0.07 3.80
N ILE A 32 20.57 0.57 4.56
CA ILE A 32 22.02 0.42 4.40
C ILE A 32 22.55 -0.66 5.32
N ARG A 33 22.29 -0.56 6.63
CA ARG A 33 22.77 -1.53 7.62
C ARG A 33 21.93 -2.81 7.68
N ARG A 34 20.75 -2.83 7.07
CA ARG A 34 19.83 -3.98 7.02
C ARG A 34 19.54 -4.57 8.41
N LEU A 35 19.46 -3.70 9.42
CA LEU A 35 19.11 -4.10 10.78
C LEU A 35 17.67 -4.60 10.83
N LYS A 36 17.39 -5.54 11.73
CA LYS A 36 16.03 -6.02 11.97
C LYS A 36 15.19 -4.89 12.57
N GLY A 37 13.93 -4.77 12.16
CA GLY A 37 13.04 -3.68 12.60
C GLY A 37 12.91 -3.55 14.12
N HIS A 38 12.89 -4.67 14.85
CA HIS A 38 12.83 -4.68 16.32
C HIS A 38 14.10 -4.12 17.00
N VAL A 39 15.21 -3.99 16.27
CA VAL A 39 16.43 -3.30 16.74
C VAL A 39 16.44 -1.85 16.26
N ALA A 40 16.14 -1.63 14.97
CA ALA A 40 16.17 -0.31 14.37
C ALA A 40 15.15 0.66 15.03
N GLY A 41 13.96 0.17 15.39
CA GLY A 41 12.91 0.97 16.04
C GLY A 41 13.33 1.56 17.38
N PRO A 42 13.71 0.74 18.39
CA PRO A 42 14.17 1.25 19.68
C PRO A 42 15.41 2.16 19.58
N CYS A 43 16.38 1.83 18.71
CA CYS A 43 17.53 2.70 18.49
C CYS A 43 17.12 4.06 17.91
N THR A 44 16.19 4.09 16.96
CA THR A 44 15.66 5.33 16.39
C THR A 44 14.91 6.15 17.43
N ALA A 45 14.10 5.50 18.28
CA ALA A 45 13.41 6.16 19.37
C ALA A 45 14.40 6.79 20.37
N ALA A 46 15.49 6.09 20.69
CA ALA A 46 16.56 6.64 21.54
C ALA A 46 17.21 7.87 20.89
N VAL A 47 17.51 7.83 19.59
CA VAL A 47 18.02 8.98 18.83
C VAL A 47 17.02 10.15 18.87
N ALA A 48 15.73 9.90 18.70
CA ALA A 48 14.69 10.92 18.77
C ALA A 48 14.61 11.58 20.15
N VAL A 49 14.68 10.80 21.23
CA VAL A 49 14.70 11.32 22.61
C VAL A 49 15.95 12.17 22.85
N LEU A 50 17.12 11.72 22.39
CA LEU A 50 18.36 12.48 22.53
C LEU A 50 18.28 13.83 21.78
N VAL A 51 17.76 13.84 20.56
CA VAL A 51 17.57 15.08 19.79
C VAL A 51 16.57 16.01 20.50
N ALA A 52 15.45 15.48 21.01
CA ALA A 52 14.45 16.27 21.72
C ALA A 52 15.02 16.96 22.96
N ILE A 53 15.85 16.25 23.74
CA ILE A 53 16.46 16.80 24.96
C ILE A 53 17.60 17.76 24.61
N LEU A 54 18.56 17.33 23.77
CA LEU A 54 19.81 18.06 23.55
C LEU A 54 19.68 19.24 22.60
N VAL A 55 18.81 19.13 21.57
CA VAL A 55 18.67 20.18 20.55
C VAL A 55 17.45 21.05 20.82
N PHE A 56 16.31 20.44 21.15
CA PHE A 56 15.06 21.17 21.35
C PHE A 56 14.84 21.61 22.81
N GLY A 57 15.71 21.21 23.74
CA GLY A 57 15.63 21.61 25.14
C GLY A 57 14.40 21.06 25.87
N MET A 58 13.84 19.95 25.40
CA MET A 58 12.70 19.31 26.04
C MET A 58 13.13 18.73 27.40
N PRO A 59 12.41 19.00 28.51
CA PRO A 59 12.71 18.40 29.80
C PRO A 59 12.70 16.87 29.72
N ALA A 60 13.77 16.22 30.22
CA ALA A 60 13.93 14.76 30.12
C ALA A 60 12.72 13.94 30.63
N PRO A 61 12.04 14.31 31.73
CA PRO A 61 10.84 13.59 32.16
C PRO A 61 9.71 13.62 31.13
N LEU A 62 9.53 14.77 30.45
CA LEU A 62 8.52 14.91 29.40
C LEU A 62 8.93 14.12 28.15
N ALA A 63 10.21 14.17 27.76
CA ALA A 63 10.70 13.42 26.61
C ALA A 63 10.51 11.89 26.78
N LEU A 64 10.83 11.37 27.97
CA LEU A 64 10.60 9.96 28.31
C LEU A 64 9.11 9.62 28.39
N ALA A 65 8.29 10.50 28.97
CA ALA A 65 6.84 10.30 29.02
C ALA A 65 6.22 10.28 27.62
N SER A 66 6.64 11.16 26.72
CA SER A 66 6.22 11.17 25.30
C SER A 66 6.68 9.91 24.56
N ALA A 67 7.91 9.45 24.79
CA ALA A 67 8.40 8.21 24.21
C ALA A 67 7.60 6.99 24.69
N LEU A 68 7.28 6.92 25.99
CA LEU A 68 6.44 5.87 26.55
C LEU A 68 5.01 5.94 26.00
N HIS A 69 4.44 7.14 25.88
CA HIS A 69 3.13 7.33 25.26
C HIS A 69 3.11 6.83 23.81
N GLY A 70 4.13 7.17 23.01
CA GLY A 70 4.29 6.66 21.65
C GLY A 70 4.45 5.13 21.58
N ALA A 71 5.23 4.55 22.51
CA ALA A 71 5.38 3.10 22.60
C ALA A 71 4.06 2.39 22.95
N LEU A 72 3.28 2.95 23.89
CA LEU A 72 1.96 2.44 24.24
C LEU A 72 0.95 2.62 23.10
N TYR A 73 1.00 3.73 22.38
CA TYR A 73 0.16 3.97 21.20
C TYR A 73 0.49 2.98 20.07
N GLY A 74 1.76 2.66 19.88
CA GLY A 74 2.19 1.60 18.96
C GLY A 74 1.74 0.21 19.41
N LEU A 75 1.84 -0.11 20.70
CA LEU A 75 1.50 -1.42 21.22
C LEU A 75 -0.01 -1.70 21.24
N PHE A 76 -0.80 -0.74 21.71
CA PHE A 76 -2.24 -0.91 21.88
C PHE A 76 -3.00 -0.61 20.58
N PRO A 77 -3.22 0.65 20.14
CA PRO A 77 -3.91 0.94 18.89
C PRO A 77 -3.38 0.19 17.67
N ILE A 78 -2.08 0.34 17.36
CA ILE A 78 -1.51 -0.20 16.11
C ILE A 78 -1.31 -1.71 16.21
N GLY A 79 -0.71 -2.19 17.31
CA GLY A 79 -0.50 -3.60 17.56
C GLY A 79 -1.80 -4.40 17.54
N TRP A 80 -2.88 -3.86 18.10
CA TRP A 80 -4.18 -4.53 18.11
C TRP A 80 -4.81 -4.64 16.71
N ILE A 81 -4.64 -3.62 15.85
CA ILE A 81 -5.06 -3.67 14.45
C ILE A 81 -4.30 -4.79 13.72
N VAL A 82 -2.98 -4.84 13.87
CA VAL A 82 -2.13 -5.86 13.21
C VAL A 82 -2.49 -7.26 13.70
N VAL A 83 -2.62 -7.47 15.02
CA VAL A 83 -3.00 -8.78 15.58
C VAL A 83 -4.37 -9.21 15.06
N SER A 84 -5.35 -8.30 15.07
CA SER A 84 -6.71 -8.58 14.59
C SER A 84 -6.75 -8.88 13.09
N ALA A 85 -5.97 -8.15 12.28
CA ALA A 85 -5.85 -8.37 10.84
C ALA A 85 -5.16 -9.71 10.51
N VAL A 86 -4.06 -10.04 11.20
CA VAL A 86 -3.37 -11.33 11.03
C VAL A 86 -4.25 -12.48 11.50
N PHE A 87 -4.99 -12.31 12.60
CA PHE A 87 -5.93 -13.30 13.08
C PHE A 87 -7.06 -13.55 12.07
N LEU A 88 -7.67 -12.49 11.53
CA LEU A 88 -8.68 -12.60 10.47
C LEU A 88 -8.10 -13.32 9.25
N TYR A 89 -6.89 -12.93 8.81
CA TYR A 89 -6.20 -13.59 7.71
C TYR A 89 -6.01 -15.09 7.98
N ARG A 90 -5.52 -15.47 9.17
CA ARG A 90 -5.35 -16.89 9.52
C ARG A 90 -6.66 -17.65 9.51
N ILE A 91 -7.75 -17.06 10.00
CA ILE A 91 -9.08 -17.65 9.90
C ILE A 91 -9.47 -17.87 8.43
N THR A 92 -9.30 -16.85 7.58
CA THR A 92 -9.64 -16.96 6.15
C THR A 92 -8.81 -18.02 5.41
N VAL A 93 -7.54 -18.20 5.79
CA VAL A 93 -6.68 -19.24 5.25
C VAL A 93 -7.09 -20.63 5.75
N GLU A 94 -7.25 -20.80 7.07
CA GLU A 94 -7.58 -22.09 7.69
C GLU A 94 -8.97 -22.60 7.26
N THR A 95 -9.93 -21.70 7.07
CA THR A 95 -11.28 -22.03 6.60
C THR A 95 -11.36 -22.31 5.10
N GLY A 96 -10.24 -22.21 4.37
CA GLY A 96 -10.19 -22.42 2.91
C GLY A 96 -10.86 -21.31 2.08
N GLN A 97 -11.50 -20.33 2.72
CA GLN A 97 -12.15 -19.19 2.06
C GLN A 97 -11.17 -18.39 1.21
N PHE A 98 -9.90 -18.31 1.62
CA PHE A 98 -8.85 -17.64 0.84
C PHE A 98 -8.63 -18.29 -0.53
N ALA A 99 -8.67 -19.63 -0.59
CA ALA A 99 -8.58 -20.36 -1.86
C ALA A 99 -9.82 -20.06 -2.73
N THR A 100 -11.01 -20.00 -2.13
CA THR A 100 -12.24 -19.63 -2.84
C THR A 100 -12.18 -18.21 -3.42
N ILE A 101 -11.66 -17.23 -2.68
CA ILE A 101 -11.48 -15.86 -3.19
C ILE A 101 -10.47 -15.85 -4.36
N ARG A 102 -9.34 -16.53 -4.20
CA ARG A 102 -8.33 -16.66 -5.26
C ARG A 102 -8.92 -17.28 -6.52
N ASP A 103 -9.65 -18.40 -6.38
CA ASP A 103 -10.21 -19.14 -7.50
C ASP A 103 -11.37 -18.36 -8.15
N SER A 104 -12.15 -17.63 -7.36
CA SER A 104 -13.17 -16.70 -7.87
C SER A 104 -12.52 -15.63 -8.74
N ILE A 105 -11.47 -14.96 -8.26
CA ILE A 105 -10.76 -13.93 -9.04
C ILE A 105 -10.08 -14.53 -10.28
N ALA A 106 -9.48 -15.73 -10.18
CA ALA A 106 -8.88 -16.43 -11.30
C ALA A 106 -9.90 -16.79 -12.39
N SER A 107 -11.13 -17.14 -12.00
CA SER A 107 -12.20 -17.51 -12.93
C SER A 107 -12.76 -16.31 -13.72
N LEU A 108 -12.61 -15.08 -13.19
CA LEU A 108 -13.11 -13.87 -13.84
C LEU A 108 -12.37 -13.55 -15.13
N THR A 109 -11.06 -13.80 -15.18
CA THR A 109 -10.23 -13.48 -16.33
C THR A 109 -8.99 -14.33 -16.42
N ALA A 110 -8.68 -14.75 -17.65
CA ALA A 110 -7.44 -15.45 -17.97
C ALA A 110 -6.26 -14.50 -18.23
N ASP A 111 -6.49 -13.18 -18.25
CA ASP A 111 -5.45 -12.18 -18.49
C ASP A 111 -4.76 -11.78 -17.18
N ARG A 112 -3.44 -12.01 -17.10
CA ARG A 112 -2.63 -11.74 -15.90
C ARG A 112 -2.61 -10.26 -15.53
N ARG A 113 -2.71 -9.34 -16.50
CA ARG A 113 -2.74 -7.88 -16.24
C ARG A 113 -4.01 -7.50 -15.49
N LEU A 114 -5.15 -8.05 -15.89
CA LEU A 114 -6.43 -7.83 -15.21
C LEU A 114 -6.46 -8.45 -13.80
N GLN A 115 -5.85 -9.63 -13.62
CA GLN A 115 -5.68 -10.22 -12.29
C GLN A 115 -4.82 -9.34 -11.38
N ALA A 116 -3.74 -8.75 -11.90
CA ALA A 116 -2.91 -7.82 -11.13
C ALA A 116 -3.69 -6.55 -10.74
N LEU A 117 -4.51 -5.99 -11.63
CA LEU A 117 -5.37 -4.85 -11.28
C LEU A 117 -6.39 -5.19 -10.17
N LEU A 118 -7.03 -6.35 -10.26
CA LEU A 118 -7.99 -6.78 -9.23
C LEU A 118 -7.31 -7.05 -7.89
N ILE A 119 -6.16 -7.71 -7.88
CA ILE A 119 -5.52 -8.21 -6.66
C ILE A 119 -4.52 -7.21 -6.08
N ALA A 120 -3.52 -6.80 -6.85
CA ALA A 120 -2.47 -5.93 -6.34
C ALA A 120 -2.98 -4.51 -6.08
N PHE A 121 -3.82 -3.99 -6.98
CA PHE A 121 -4.35 -2.63 -6.84
C PHE A 121 -5.63 -2.58 -6.01
N SER A 122 -6.77 -3.09 -6.53
CA SER A 122 -8.05 -2.87 -5.86
C SER A 122 -8.19 -3.64 -4.54
N PHE A 123 -7.95 -4.96 -4.52
CA PHE A 123 -8.00 -5.76 -3.28
C PHE A 123 -6.88 -5.41 -2.30
N GLY A 124 -5.67 -5.14 -2.80
CA GLY A 124 -4.56 -4.64 -1.99
C GLY A 124 -4.92 -3.34 -1.27
N ALA A 125 -5.54 -2.38 -1.98
CA ALA A 125 -5.99 -1.14 -1.38
C ALA A 125 -7.10 -1.33 -0.33
N PHE A 126 -8.00 -2.29 -0.51
CA PHE A 126 -8.99 -2.65 0.51
C PHE A 126 -8.32 -3.11 1.81
N LEU A 127 -7.34 -4.01 1.69
CA LEU A 127 -6.56 -4.47 2.83
C LEU A 127 -5.72 -3.35 3.45
N GLU A 128 -5.19 -2.41 2.67
CA GLU A 128 -4.45 -1.25 3.19
C GLU A 128 -5.36 -0.32 4.00
N GLY A 129 -6.57 -0.05 3.50
CA GLY A 129 -7.58 0.71 4.24
C GLY A 129 -7.94 0.06 5.58
N ALA A 130 -8.06 -1.27 5.64
CA ALA A 130 -8.47 -1.99 6.84
C ALA A 130 -7.32 -2.30 7.83
N ALA A 131 -6.18 -2.78 7.34
CA ALA A 131 -5.07 -3.27 8.14
C ALA A 131 -3.85 -2.34 8.14
N GLY A 132 -3.48 -1.83 6.96
CA GLY A 132 -2.30 -1.00 6.74
C GLY A 132 -0.95 -1.68 7.05
N PHE A 133 0.09 -0.86 7.20
CA PHE A 133 1.44 -1.24 7.65
C PHE A 133 2.13 -2.33 6.81
N GLY A 134 1.87 -2.36 5.50
CA GLY A 134 2.53 -3.30 4.56
C GLY A 134 2.03 -4.74 4.61
N THR A 135 1.12 -5.07 5.54
CA THR A 135 0.35 -6.33 5.56
C THR A 135 -0.33 -6.64 4.20
N PRO A 136 -0.95 -5.66 3.52
CA PRO A 136 -1.62 -5.88 2.24
C PRO A 136 -0.68 -6.37 1.15
N VAL A 137 0.52 -5.80 1.08
CA VAL A 137 1.54 -6.16 0.08
C VAL A 137 1.90 -7.64 0.22
N ALA A 138 2.11 -8.11 1.46
CA ALA A 138 2.44 -9.51 1.72
C ALA A 138 1.30 -10.45 1.28
N ILE A 139 0.05 -10.11 1.62
CA ILE A 139 -1.11 -10.94 1.30
C ILE A 139 -1.35 -10.97 -0.22
N SER A 140 -1.44 -9.81 -0.87
CA SER A 140 -1.68 -9.72 -2.32
C SER A 140 -0.55 -10.34 -3.13
N ALA A 141 0.71 -10.22 -2.70
CA ALA A 141 1.84 -10.86 -3.38
C ALA A 141 1.76 -12.38 -3.29
N ALA A 142 1.38 -12.93 -2.13
CA ALA A 142 1.16 -14.36 -1.97
C ALA A 142 0.00 -14.87 -2.84
N MET A 143 -1.07 -14.09 -3.01
CA MET A 143 -2.18 -14.44 -3.92
C MET A 143 -1.72 -14.49 -5.38
N LEU A 144 -0.99 -13.47 -5.84
CA LEU A 144 -0.46 -13.43 -7.20
C LEU A 144 0.54 -14.56 -7.44
N ALA A 145 1.42 -14.84 -6.48
CA ALA A 145 2.34 -15.98 -6.56
C ALA A 145 1.58 -17.31 -6.68
N GLY A 146 0.53 -17.50 -5.88
CA GLY A 146 -0.35 -18.68 -5.96
C GLY A 146 -1.13 -18.79 -7.27
N LEU A 147 -1.26 -17.69 -8.03
CA LEU A 147 -1.83 -17.70 -9.36
C LEU A 147 -0.80 -18.04 -10.45
N GLY A 148 0.52 -18.03 -10.17
CA GLY A 148 1.57 -18.36 -11.13
C GLY A 148 2.55 -17.22 -11.43
N PHE A 149 2.43 -16.07 -10.76
CA PHE A 149 3.43 -15.00 -10.86
C PHE A 149 4.71 -15.42 -10.14
N ASP A 150 5.87 -14.97 -10.63
CA ASP A 150 7.11 -15.07 -9.86
C ASP A 150 6.93 -14.32 -8.51
N PRO A 151 7.26 -14.92 -7.35
CA PRO A 151 6.99 -14.31 -6.05
C PRO A 151 7.67 -12.95 -5.83
N LEU A 152 8.90 -12.77 -6.32
CA LEU A 152 9.62 -11.51 -6.17
C LEU A 152 9.02 -10.44 -7.08
N TYR A 153 8.66 -10.82 -8.30
CA TYR A 153 7.96 -9.96 -9.23
C TYR A 153 6.58 -9.53 -8.72
N ALA A 154 5.80 -10.47 -8.19
CA ALA A 154 4.50 -10.22 -7.56
C ALA A 154 4.61 -9.24 -6.38
N ALA A 155 5.61 -9.42 -5.51
CA ALA A 155 5.88 -8.49 -4.43
C ALA A 155 6.19 -7.07 -4.96
N GLY A 156 6.98 -6.97 -6.03
CA GLY A 156 7.26 -5.69 -6.69
C GLY A 156 6.00 -5.02 -7.25
N LEU A 157 5.13 -5.77 -7.92
CA LEU A 157 3.85 -5.26 -8.42
C LEU A 157 2.94 -4.76 -7.28
N CYS A 158 2.85 -5.51 -6.19
CA CYS A 158 2.07 -5.11 -5.02
C CYS A 158 2.64 -3.86 -4.33
N LEU A 159 3.96 -3.72 -4.25
CA LEU A 159 4.60 -2.51 -3.71
C LEU A 159 4.27 -1.27 -4.54
N ILE A 160 4.33 -1.40 -5.87
CA ILE A 160 3.95 -0.33 -6.79
C ILE A 160 2.47 0.04 -6.60
N ALA A 161 1.59 -0.97 -6.60
CA ALA A 161 0.15 -0.77 -6.48
C ALA A 161 -0.26 -0.12 -5.15
N ASN A 162 0.46 -0.42 -4.07
CA ASN A 162 0.19 0.13 -2.73
C ASN A 162 0.53 1.63 -2.61
N THR A 163 1.08 2.28 -3.63
CA THR A 163 1.41 3.72 -3.58
C THR A 163 0.17 4.61 -3.44
N ALA A 164 -0.96 4.20 -4.04
CA ALA A 164 -2.20 4.98 -4.07
C ALA A 164 -2.99 5.02 -2.75
N PRO A 165 -3.22 3.89 -2.04
CA PRO A 165 -4.05 3.89 -0.83
C PRO A 165 -3.37 4.51 0.40
N VAL A 166 -2.08 4.25 0.63
CA VAL A 166 -1.39 4.43 1.94
C VAL A 166 -1.73 5.68 2.76
N ALA A 167 -2.05 6.82 2.15
CA ALA A 167 -2.46 8.02 2.88
C ALA A 167 -3.70 7.81 3.78
N PHE A 168 -4.66 6.96 3.40
CA PHE A 168 -5.86 6.65 4.20
C PHE A 168 -5.81 5.24 4.81
N GLY A 169 -4.64 4.59 4.76
CA GLY A 169 -4.42 3.26 5.31
C GLY A 169 -4.61 3.18 6.82
N ALA A 170 -4.79 1.95 7.32
CA ALA A 170 -5.07 1.66 8.73
C ALA A 170 -6.17 2.57 9.30
N ILE A 171 -7.31 2.63 8.60
CA ILE A 171 -8.49 3.41 8.99
C ILE A 171 -8.12 4.90 9.19
N GLY A 172 -7.45 5.50 8.21
CA GLY A 172 -7.11 6.93 8.22
C GLY A 172 -6.05 7.35 9.23
N THR A 173 -5.33 6.41 9.84
CA THR A 173 -4.32 6.70 10.88
C THR A 173 -3.32 7.78 10.45
N PRO A 174 -2.74 7.78 9.22
CA PRO A 174 -1.80 8.82 8.81
C PRO A 174 -2.39 10.24 8.84
N ILE A 175 -3.66 10.40 8.39
CA ILE A 175 -4.35 11.69 8.38
C ILE A 175 -4.70 12.14 9.81
N ILE A 176 -5.15 11.21 10.65
CA ILE A 176 -5.51 11.48 12.04
C ILE A 176 -4.26 11.91 12.82
N VAL A 177 -3.17 11.17 12.70
CA VAL A 177 -1.90 11.47 13.36
C VAL A 177 -1.33 12.79 12.84
N ALA A 178 -1.41 13.05 11.53
CA ALA A 178 -1.01 14.34 10.96
C ALA A 178 -1.79 15.50 11.59
N GLY A 179 -3.12 15.39 11.71
CA GLY A 179 -3.94 16.40 12.37
C GLY A 179 -3.58 16.61 13.84
N GLN A 180 -3.28 15.52 14.57
CA GLN A 180 -2.88 15.58 15.97
C GLN A 180 -1.54 16.29 16.18
N VAL A 181 -0.53 16.02 15.33
CA VAL A 181 0.80 16.63 15.48
C VAL A 181 0.86 18.09 15.00
N THR A 182 0.03 18.47 14.03
CA THR A 182 -0.03 19.85 13.53
C THR A 182 -1.07 20.71 14.23
N GLY A 183 -1.99 20.10 15.00
CA GLY A 183 -3.16 20.78 15.55
C GLY A 183 -4.19 21.21 14.49
N LEU A 184 -4.16 20.61 13.29
CA LEU A 184 -5.10 20.90 12.22
C LEU A 184 -6.26 19.90 12.25
N ASP A 185 -7.43 20.32 11.77
CA ASP A 185 -8.58 19.43 11.60
C ASP A 185 -8.23 18.28 10.63
N PRO A 186 -8.30 17.00 11.05
CA PRO A 186 -8.08 15.86 10.17
C PRO A 186 -8.96 15.88 8.92
N MET A 187 -10.17 16.45 8.99
CA MET A 187 -11.05 16.58 7.82
C MET A 187 -10.48 17.55 6.78
N LEU A 188 -9.81 18.63 7.21
CA LEU A 188 -9.13 19.55 6.27
C LEU A 188 -7.98 18.85 5.56
N ILE A 189 -7.15 18.10 6.30
CA ILE A 189 -6.05 17.32 5.72
C ILE A 189 -6.60 16.27 4.75
N SER A 190 -7.66 15.55 5.17
CA SER A 190 -8.37 14.56 4.34
C SER A 190 -8.82 15.14 3.01
N LYS A 191 -9.45 16.33 3.03
CA LYS A 191 -9.90 17.04 1.82
C LYS A 191 -8.75 17.43 0.90
N MET A 192 -7.63 17.90 1.45
CA MET A 192 -6.47 18.31 0.65
C MET A 192 -5.82 17.10 -0.03
N VAL A 193 -5.50 16.07 0.75
CA VAL A 193 -4.94 14.81 0.22
C VAL A 193 -5.91 14.18 -0.78
N GLY A 194 -7.19 14.14 -0.43
CA GLY A 194 -8.28 13.61 -1.25
C GLY A 194 -8.56 14.36 -2.56
N ARG A 195 -7.92 15.50 -2.81
CA ARG A 195 -7.99 16.21 -4.10
C ARG A 195 -6.73 16.02 -4.94
N GLN A 196 -5.61 15.67 -4.33
CA GLN A 196 -4.32 15.48 -4.99
C GLN A 196 -4.07 14.00 -5.32
N LEU A 197 -4.30 13.14 -4.34
CA LEU A 197 -4.03 11.71 -4.42
C LEU A 197 -4.83 10.98 -5.50
N PRO A 198 -6.13 11.29 -5.74
CA PRO A 198 -6.90 10.61 -6.79
C PRO A 198 -6.28 10.67 -8.19
N LEU A 199 -5.52 11.74 -8.49
CA LEU A 199 -4.80 11.85 -9.75
C LEU A 199 -3.72 10.75 -9.87
N LEU A 200 -2.99 10.49 -8.78
CA LEU A 200 -2.03 9.40 -8.73
C LEU A 200 -2.73 8.05 -8.73
N SER A 201 -3.82 7.90 -7.97
CA SER A 201 -4.61 6.66 -7.93
C SER A 201 -5.16 6.26 -9.29
N LEU A 202 -5.50 7.24 -10.14
CA LEU A 202 -5.88 7.00 -11.53
C LEU A 202 -4.72 6.46 -12.37
N LEU A 203 -3.49 6.95 -12.15
CA LEU A 203 -2.30 6.61 -12.93
C LEU A 203 -1.66 5.27 -12.51
N VAL A 204 -1.78 4.87 -11.25
CA VAL A 204 -1.14 3.65 -10.72
C VAL A 204 -1.54 2.38 -11.50
N PRO A 205 -2.82 2.13 -11.84
CA PRO A 205 -3.22 1.02 -12.70
C PRO A 205 -2.50 0.99 -14.05
N PHE A 206 -2.34 2.14 -14.70
CA PHE A 206 -1.61 2.23 -15.97
C PHE A 206 -0.14 1.91 -15.80
N TRP A 207 0.47 2.43 -14.73
CA TRP A 207 1.86 2.15 -14.40
C TRP A 207 2.07 0.66 -14.08
N LEU A 208 1.14 0.03 -13.37
CA LEU A 208 1.16 -1.41 -13.08
C LEU A 208 1.11 -2.25 -14.37
N VAL A 209 0.21 -1.90 -15.30
CA VAL A 209 0.13 -2.61 -16.59
C VAL A 209 1.37 -2.36 -17.44
N PHE A 210 1.94 -1.15 -17.39
CA PHE A 210 3.18 -0.79 -18.08
C PHE A 210 4.36 -1.62 -17.60
N THR A 211 4.53 -1.82 -16.29
CA THR A 211 5.62 -2.65 -15.74
C THR A 211 5.46 -4.14 -16.06
N MET A 212 4.23 -4.59 -16.36
CA MET A 212 3.95 -5.97 -16.77
C MET A 212 4.15 -6.24 -18.26
N SER A 213 3.75 -5.31 -19.10
CA SER A 213 3.53 -5.59 -20.54
C SER A 213 3.93 -4.45 -21.46
N GLY A 214 4.61 -3.43 -20.91
CA GLY A 214 5.05 -2.24 -21.63
C GLY A 214 3.90 -1.39 -22.18
N ALA A 215 4.25 -0.42 -23.03
CA ALA A 215 3.29 0.49 -23.64
C ALA A 215 2.23 -0.22 -24.50
N ARG A 216 2.60 -1.33 -25.13
CA ARG A 216 1.67 -2.14 -25.94
C ARG A 216 0.58 -2.74 -25.07
N GLY A 217 0.91 -3.34 -23.94
CA GLY A 217 -0.08 -3.93 -23.07
C GLY A 217 -0.96 -2.88 -22.37
N VAL A 218 -0.43 -1.69 -22.08
CA VAL A 218 -1.26 -0.54 -21.66
C VAL A 218 -2.30 -0.22 -22.73
N ARG A 219 -1.90 -0.13 -24.01
CA ARG A 219 -2.84 0.15 -25.10
C ARG A 219 -3.89 -0.95 -25.30
N GLU A 220 -3.64 -2.18 -24.89
CA GLU A 220 -4.59 -3.28 -24.99
C GLU A 220 -5.59 -3.30 -23.82
N VAL A 221 -5.18 -2.83 -22.64
CA VAL A 221 -5.95 -2.94 -21.38
C VAL A 221 -6.30 -1.58 -20.76
N TRP A 222 -6.04 -0.48 -21.48
CA TRP A 222 -6.35 0.87 -21.01
C TRP A 222 -7.80 1.06 -20.54
N PRO A 223 -8.84 0.43 -21.13
CA PRO A 223 -10.21 0.61 -20.64
C PRO A 223 -10.38 0.05 -19.23
N ALA A 224 -9.81 -1.13 -18.97
CA ALA A 224 -9.89 -1.76 -17.65
C ALA A 224 -9.03 -1.01 -16.62
N ALA A 225 -7.84 -0.53 -17.00
CA ALA A 225 -7.01 0.32 -16.15
C ALA A 225 -7.73 1.63 -15.79
N LEU A 226 -8.42 2.25 -16.78
CA LEU A 226 -9.22 3.45 -16.58
C LEU A 226 -10.41 3.20 -15.67
N VAL A 227 -11.14 2.09 -15.86
CA VAL A 227 -12.26 1.73 -15.00
C VAL A 227 -11.79 1.50 -13.57
N SER A 228 -10.72 0.72 -13.39
CA SER A 228 -10.15 0.43 -12.06
C SER A 228 -9.69 1.70 -11.35
N GLY A 229 -8.81 2.49 -11.97
CA GLY A 229 -8.24 3.70 -11.39
C GLY A 229 -9.23 4.85 -11.30
N GLY A 230 -10.09 5.01 -12.29
CA GLY A 230 -11.09 6.09 -12.35
C GLY A 230 -12.19 5.92 -11.32
N SER A 231 -12.76 4.72 -11.21
CA SER A 231 -13.76 4.44 -10.17
C SER A 231 -13.16 4.57 -8.76
N PHE A 232 -11.92 4.09 -8.56
CA PHE A 232 -11.19 4.28 -7.31
C PHE A 232 -10.98 5.76 -7.02
N ALA A 233 -10.44 6.53 -7.96
CA ALA A 233 -10.13 7.95 -7.80
C ALA A 233 -11.38 8.78 -7.47
N VAL A 234 -12.49 8.55 -8.18
CA VAL A 234 -13.75 9.27 -7.94
C VAL A 234 -14.32 8.94 -6.57
N ALA A 235 -14.36 7.65 -6.20
CA ALA A 235 -14.84 7.23 -4.89
C ALA A 235 -13.92 7.74 -3.76
N GLN A 236 -12.61 7.71 -3.95
CA GLN A 236 -11.62 8.20 -2.99
C GLN A 236 -11.75 9.72 -2.80
N TRP A 237 -11.90 10.48 -3.89
CA TRP A 237 -12.17 11.91 -3.84
C TRP A 237 -13.45 12.21 -3.06
N TRP A 238 -14.56 11.53 -3.38
CA TRP A 238 -15.84 11.79 -2.75
C TRP A 238 -15.81 11.47 -1.25
N THR A 239 -15.36 10.28 -0.89
CA THR A 239 -15.30 9.82 0.50
C THR A 239 -14.39 10.69 1.37
N SER A 240 -13.20 11.04 0.88
CA SER A 240 -12.26 11.90 1.61
C SER A 240 -12.76 13.33 1.80
N ASN A 241 -13.64 13.84 0.93
CA ASN A 241 -14.19 15.19 1.02
C ASN A 241 -15.45 15.26 1.90
N TYR A 242 -16.24 14.19 1.99
CA TYR A 242 -17.57 14.21 2.63
C TYR A 242 -17.72 13.27 3.84
N LEU A 243 -17.04 12.12 3.87
CA LEU A 243 -17.14 11.15 4.98
C LEU A 243 -15.98 11.27 5.97
N GLY A 244 -14.83 11.77 5.51
CA GLY A 244 -13.63 11.96 6.31
C GLY A 244 -12.57 10.89 6.08
N PRO A 245 -11.53 10.84 6.93
CA PRO A 245 -10.30 10.10 6.63
C PRO A 245 -10.37 8.58 6.86
N LEU A 246 -11.41 8.07 7.52
CA LEU A 246 -11.47 6.68 8.02
C LEU A 246 -11.76 5.65 6.93
N LEU A 247 -12.61 5.99 5.97
CA LEU A 247 -13.19 5.09 4.98
C LEU A 247 -12.71 5.23 3.52
N PRO A 248 -11.92 6.25 3.09
CA PRO A 248 -11.67 6.46 1.67
C PRO A 248 -11.13 5.26 0.92
N ASP A 249 -10.10 4.59 1.45
CA ASP A 249 -9.49 3.43 0.76
C ASP A 249 -10.40 2.21 0.74
N ILE A 250 -11.14 1.96 1.82
CA ILE A 250 -12.07 0.82 1.91
C ILE A 250 -13.20 0.97 0.89
N ILE A 251 -13.84 2.14 0.84
CA ILE A 251 -14.96 2.36 -0.08
C ILE A 251 -14.45 2.44 -1.51
N SER A 252 -13.36 3.16 -1.77
CA SER A 252 -12.84 3.32 -3.15
C SER A 252 -12.34 2.01 -3.75
N SER A 253 -11.68 1.16 -2.95
CA SER A 253 -11.29 -0.19 -3.38
C SER A 253 -12.49 -1.07 -3.69
N LEU A 254 -13.52 -1.10 -2.84
CA LEU A 254 -14.73 -1.88 -3.09
C LEU A 254 -15.47 -1.43 -4.36
N VAL A 255 -15.62 -0.11 -4.54
CA VAL A 255 -16.18 0.46 -5.77
C VAL A 255 -15.34 0.06 -6.98
N SER A 256 -14.00 0.13 -6.87
CA SER A 256 -13.08 -0.28 -7.93
C SER A 256 -13.18 -1.75 -8.29
N ILE A 257 -13.26 -2.64 -7.30
CA ILE A 257 -13.48 -4.08 -7.52
C ILE A 257 -14.80 -4.29 -8.26
N VAL A 258 -15.91 -3.74 -7.76
CA VAL A 258 -17.24 -3.94 -8.37
C VAL A 258 -17.26 -3.42 -9.80
N CYS A 259 -16.76 -2.21 -10.04
CA CYS A 259 -16.70 -1.63 -11.38
C CYS A 259 -15.82 -2.45 -12.33
N LEU A 260 -14.64 -2.89 -11.89
CA LEU A 260 -13.72 -3.66 -12.73
C LEU A 260 -14.27 -5.06 -13.03
N VAL A 261 -14.85 -5.74 -12.03
CA VAL A 261 -15.46 -7.07 -12.20
C VAL A 261 -16.64 -6.99 -13.17
N ALA A 262 -17.53 -6.01 -13.00
CA ALA A 262 -18.66 -5.79 -13.90
C ALA A 262 -18.19 -5.45 -15.33
N PHE A 263 -17.13 -4.64 -15.46
CA PHE A 263 -16.56 -4.29 -16.74
C PHE A 263 -15.96 -5.50 -17.46
N VAL A 264 -15.22 -6.36 -16.77
CA VAL A 264 -14.60 -7.57 -17.33
C VAL A 264 -15.63 -8.62 -17.79
N HIS A 265 -16.85 -8.58 -17.23
CA HIS A 265 -17.95 -9.43 -17.73
C HIS A 265 -18.43 -9.01 -19.12
N VAL A 266 -18.41 -7.71 -19.42
CA VAL A 266 -18.91 -7.15 -20.68
C VAL A 266 -17.79 -6.96 -21.70
N TRP A 267 -16.56 -6.72 -21.24
CA TRP A 267 -15.40 -6.43 -22.06
C TRP A 267 -14.23 -7.36 -21.74
N LYS A 268 -13.58 -7.88 -22.78
CA LYS A 268 -12.36 -8.68 -22.67
C LYS A 268 -11.29 -8.13 -23.62
N PRO A 269 -10.00 -8.19 -23.25
CA PRO A 269 -8.93 -7.73 -24.12
C PRO A 269 -8.84 -8.61 -25.37
N ALA A 270 -8.46 -8.02 -26.50
CA ALA A 270 -8.32 -8.73 -27.77
C ALA A 270 -7.18 -9.77 -27.76
N SER A 271 -6.14 -9.50 -26.96
CA SER A 271 -5.02 -10.41 -26.68
C SER A 271 -4.99 -10.72 -25.19
N THR A 272 -4.95 -12.00 -24.83
CA THR A 272 -4.77 -12.43 -23.45
C THR A 272 -3.28 -12.47 -23.13
N PHE A 273 -2.86 -11.72 -22.11
CA PHE A 273 -1.49 -11.75 -21.64
C PHE A 273 -1.31 -12.87 -20.61
N ARG A 274 -0.37 -13.78 -20.90
CA ARG A 274 0.13 -14.82 -19.99
C ARG A 274 1.65 -14.73 -19.92
N PHE A 275 2.24 -15.21 -18.84
CA PHE A 275 3.70 -15.24 -18.70
C PHE A 275 4.32 -16.23 -19.68
N GLN A 276 5.57 -15.98 -20.09
CA GLN A 276 6.27 -16.82 -21.06
C GLN A 276 6.45 -18.27 -20.56
N SER A 277 6.70 -18.45 -19.27
CA SER A 277 6.76 -19.78 -18.62
C SER A 277 5.48 -20.60 -18.79
N GLU A 278 4.31 -19.94 -18.85
CA GLU A 278 3.02 -20.61 -19.07
C GLU A 278 2.80 -20.97 -20.54
N MET A 279 3.30 -20.13 -21.46
CA MET A 279 3.24 -20.39 -22.90
C MET A 279 4.14 -21.58 -23.30
N GLU A 280 5.30 -21.73 -22.66
CA GLU A 280 6.23 -22.84 -22.87
C GLU A 280 5.73 -24.17 -22.26
N SER A 281 4.91 -24.10 -21.21
CA SER A 281 4.32 -25.28 -20.55
C SER A 281 3.03 -25.81 -21.18
N SER A 282 2.49 -25.14 -22.21
CA SER A 282 1.30 -25.60 -22.93
C SER A 282 1.67 -26.74 -23.90
N PRO A 283 1.10 -27.95 -23.77
CA PRO A 283 1.43 -29.07 -24.64
C PRO A 283 0.79 -28.84 -26.02
N GLY A 284 1.50 -28.18 -26.92
CA GLY A 284 1.00 -27.92 -28.26
C GLY A 284 1.95 -27.20 -29.23
N ALA A 285 3.14 -26.78 -28.80
CA ALA A 285 4.10 -26.06 -29.64
C ALA A 285 5.35 -26.89 -30.00
N ASP A 286 5.22 -28.22 -30.14
CA ASP A 286 6.20 -29.02 -30.88
C ASP A 286 5.51 -29.63 -32.11
N SER A 287 5.22 -28.76 -33.09
CA SER A 287 4.79 -29.16 -34.41
C SER A 287 6.00 -29.67 -35.20
N GLY A 288 6.10 -31.01 -35.27
CA GLY A 288 6.52 -31.77 -36.44
C GLY A 288 7.70 -31.22 -37.25
N ARG A 289 8.92 -31.62 -36.89
CA ARG A 289 9.97 -31.84 -37.89
C ARG A 289 9.95 -33.31 -38.33
N PRO A 290 9.68 -33.62 -39.60
CA PRO A 290 9.95 -34.96 -40.10
C PRO A 290 11.48 -35.13 -40.11
N ARG A 291 11.98 -36.18 -39.45
CA ARG A 291 13.34 -36.66 -39.70
C ARG A 291 13.35 -37.26 -41.10
N SER A 292 13.82 -36.48 -42.07
CA SER A 292 14.17 -36.94 -43.41
C SER A 292 15.68 -37.12 -43.51
N GLY A 293 16.12 -38.30 -43.92
CA GLY A 293 17.49 -38.60 -44.36
C GLY A 293 18.36 -39.28 -43.32
#